data_AF-A0A0N0D0G8-F1
#
_entry.id   AF-A0A0N0D0G8-F1
#
_cell.length_a   1.000
_cell.length_b   1.000
_cell.length_c   1.000
_cell.angle_alpha   90.00
_cell.angle_beta   90.00
_cell.angle_gamma   90.00
#
_symmetry.space_group_name_H-M   'P 1'
#
loop_
_entity.id
_entity.type
_entity.pdbx_description
1 polymer ?
#
loop_
_entity_poly.entity_id
_entity_poly.type
_entity_poly.pdbx_seq_one_letter_code
_entity_poly.pdbx_strand_id
1 'polypeptide(L)'
;NTANVYITIEREDIPAEAPSLTIRLNNSYQEGDIYTINLISQESGEVVYNENGNTKELQVKIDPGNYGLILFAKNYKPVEFPETITLDEKDIAVDLNLETDNFDPFCPTLEISHVENTNGFDLRVIKKNIYELKMTIKTENNEEIPITTPTHYRSLKSTRGTVDDPYYYVWTLGEPVTKQTVQAMTDQVTQNTIVFNFYDTLNPSVAISSYTAVYNQFASEIDRDAKKSVTQSLFEKAPESGGVYGEKTLYTASGETTFYPLMGTRLHLTVKSVSGNDNFLEITIPPIPLKYLFLGHLDNVIFDQESDIFAAANPGIEIQSNDLLKAVVTYYTFSGKAIGTGIQLGFEMADGQYKGSAVLYNPVIDGQRLDLVNNEIAPFLGIPMILNPECEIYGQLIESPELWVYVEEKGDGQEGFRAEKLLVDPVFSDDGVVYIKMNHLTAVGLGSGKMPGTIEEKSVECESCGQGSSCFLGTILGW
;
A
#
# COMPACT_ATOMS: atom_id res chain seq x y z
N ASN A 1 -23.96 -13.78 -0.90
CA ASN A 1 -22.69 -14.51 -0.75
C ASN A 1 -21.55 -13.53 -0.74
N THR A 2 -21.31 -12.92 0.41
CA THR A 2 -20.05 -12.21 0.69
C THR A 2 -18.99 -13.29 0.89
N ALA A 3 -18.06 -13.39 -0.06
CA ALA A 3 -16.87 -14.19 0.15
C ALA A 3 -16.04 -13.44 1.20
N ASN A 4 -15.94 -14.04 2.37
CA ASN A 4 -15.00 -13.62 3.38
C ASN A 4 -13.61 -13.87 2.81
N VAL A 5 -12.77 -12.83 2.74
CA VAL A 5 -11.37 -13.00 2.35
C VAL A 5 -10.64 -13.55 3.56
N TYR A 6 -10.51 -14.87 3.60
CA TYR A 6 -9.66 -15.58 4.54
C TYR A 6 -8.31 -15.76 3.87
N ILE A 7 -7.26 -15.18 4.44
CA ILE A 7 -5.89 -15.48 4.04
C ILE A 7 -5.51 -16.78 4.73
N THR A 8 -5.75 -17.91 4.08
CA THR A 8 -5.19 -19.20 4.51
C THR A 8 -3.80 -19.30 3.91
N ILE A 9 -2.77 -19.25 4.75
CA ILE A 9 -1.40 -19.55 4.34
C ILE A 9 -1.26 -21.07 4.37
N GLU A 10 -0.98 -21.70 3.22
CA GLU A 10 -0.64 -23.12 3.17
C GLU A 10 0.66 -23.33 3.95
N ARG A 11 0.58 -24.01 5.09
CA ARG A 11 1.73 -24.33 5.94
C ARG A 11 2.50 -25.51 5.33
N GLU A 12 3.82 -25.38 5.18
CA GLU A 12 4.69 -26.56 5.13
C GLU A 12 4.52 -27.36 6.44
N ASP A 13 4.65 -28.68 6.34
CA ASP A 13 4.41 -29.62 7.44
C ASP A 13 5.22 -29.25 8.70
N ILE A 14 4.56 -28.60 9.67
CA ILE A 14 5.18 -28.25 10.94
C ILE A 14 5.62 -29.54 11.64
N PRO A 15 6.88 -29.63 12.10
CA PRO A 15 7.35 -30.80 12.83
C PRO A 15 6.45 -31.12 14.02
N ALA A 16 6.16 -32.41 14.25
CA ALA A 16 5.35 -32.85 15.39
C ALA A 16 5.91 -32.40 16.76
N GLU A 17 7.21 -32.09 16.81
CA GLU A 17 7.99 -31.65 17.97
C GLU A 17 8.12 -30.12 18.11
N ALA A 18 7.46 -29.31 17.26
CA ALA A 18 7.50 -27.86 17.41
C ALA A 18 6.94 -27.40 18.77
N PRO A 19 7.57 -26.39 19.40
CA PRO A 19 7.10 -25.81 20.66
C PRO A 19 5.69 -25.23 20.51
N SER A 20 4.95 -25.19 21.62
CA SER A 20 3.61 -24.62 21.64
C SER A 20 3.56 -23.26 22.34
N LEU A 21 2.93 -22.30 21.67
CA LEU A 21 2.51 -21.03 22.25
C LEU A 21 1.05 -21.15 22.69
N THR A 22 0.80 -21.00 23.98
CA THR A 22 -0.54 -20.96 24.56
C THR A 22 -0.96 -19.51 24.78
N ILE A 23 -2.03 -19.07 24.14
CA ILE A 23 -2.57 -17.72 24.24
C ILE A 23 -3.85 -17.79 25.08
N ARG A 24 -3.88 -17.08 26.20
CA ARG A 24 -5.01 -17.04 27.13
C ARG A 24 -5.70 -15.69 27.10
N LEU A 25 -7.01 -15.70 26.87
CA LEU A 25 -7.84 -14.51 26.82
C LEU A 25 -8.51 -14.29 28.16
N ASN A 26 -8.15 -13.19 28.81
CA ASN A 26 -8.59 -12.81 30.14
C ASN A 26 -9.54 -11.60 30.09
N ASN A 27 -10.06 -11.24 31.27
CA ASN A 27 -10.96 -10.11 31.50
C ASN A 27 -12.28 -10.20 30.71
N SER A 28 -12.46 -9.32 29.73
CA SER A 28 -13.77 -9.05 29.12
C SER A 28 -14.23 -10.14 28.17
N TYR A 29 -13.33 -11.02 27.73
CA TYR A 29 -13.62 -12.04 26.73
C TYR A 29 -14.74 -13.00 27.15
N GLN A 30 -15.73 -13.14 26.27
CA GLN A 30 -16.82 -14.12 26.42
C GLN A 30 -16.57 -15.34 25.53
N GLU A 31 -16.66 -16.52 26.14
CA GLU A 31 -16.52 -17.80 25.42
C GLU A 31 -17.54 -17.88 24.28
N GLY A 32 -17.09 -18.24 23.08
CA GLY A 32 -17.91 -18.28 21.87
C GLY A 32 -17.79 -17.03 20.99
N ASP A 33 -17.25 -15.91 21.50
CA ASP A 33 -16.94 -14.75 20.66
C ASP A 33 -15.77 -15.09 19.74
N ILE A 34 -15.95 -14.87 18.43
CA ILE A 34 -14.93 -15.16 17.42
C ILE A 34 -13.87 -14.05 17.45
N TYR A 35 -12.60 -14.46 17.52
CA TYR A 35 -11.44 -13.60 17.40
C TYR A 35 -10.48 -14.13 16.34
N THR A 36 -9.62 -13.26 15.83
CA THR A 36 -8.52 -13.60 14.93
C THR A 36 -7.19 -13.31 15.62
N ILE A 37 -6.21 -14.21 15.44
CA ILE A 37 -4.84 -14.05 15.92
C ILE A 37 -3.88 -14.05 14.74
N ASN A 38 -2.98 -13.06 14.73
CA ASN A 38 -1.85 -13.00 13.82
C ASN A 38 -0.54 -13.09 14.59
N LEU A 39 0.40 -13.92 14.10
CA LEU A 39 1.81 -13.88 14.51
C LEU A 39 2.66 -13.34 13.36
N ILE A 40 3.46 -12.33 13.64
CA ILE A 40 4.38 -11.70 12.68
C ILE A 40 5.81 -12.07 13.07
N SER A 41 6.57 -12.69 12.17
CA SER A 41 7.99 -12.96 12.40
C SER A 41 8.78 -11.65 12.37
N GLN A 42 9.55 -11.37 13.42
CA GLN A 42 10.39 -10.15 13.47
C GLN A 42 11.64 -10.25 12.58
N GLU A 43 12.01 -11.47 12.19
CA GLU A 43 13.16 -11.74 11.30
C GLU A 43 12.81 -11.58 9.81
N SER A 44 11.55 -11.82 9.44
CA SER A 44 11.10 -11.72 8.03
C SER A 44 10.07 -10.64 7.80
N GLY A 45 9.46 -10.07 8.85
CA GLY A 45 8.32 -9.15 8.72
C GLY A 45 7.03 -9.81 8.21
N GLU A 46 7.00 -11.13 8.00
CA GLU A 46 5.86 -11.83 7.43
C GLU A 46 4.88 -12.32 8.49
N VAL A 47 3.58 -12.33 8.14
CA VAL A 47 2.57 -13.04 8.92
C VAL A 47 2.78 -14.54 8.71
N VAL A 48 3.20 -15.23 9.76
CA VAL A 48 3.53 -16.67 9.75
C VAL A 48 2.41 -17.53 10.36
N TYR A 49 1.42 -16.88 10.98
CA TYR A 49 0.23 -17.53 11.51
C TYR A 49 -0.95 -16.56 11.47
N ASN A 50 -2.09 -17.00 10.95
CA ASN A 50 -3.36 -16.28 10.93
C ASN A 50 -4.49 -17.30 11.10
N GLU A 51 -5.14 -17.30 12.25
CA GLU A 51 -6.23 -18.23 12.54
C GLU A 51 -7.32 -17.60 13.40
N ASN A 52 -8.51 -18.19 13.34
CA ASN A 52 -9.63 -17.80 14.18
C ASN A 52 -9.77 -18.72 15.38
N GLY A 53 -10.14 -18.14 16.52
CA GLY A 53 -10.52 -18.88 17.72
C GLY A 53 -11.86 -18.40 18.26
N ASN A 54 -12.42 -19.17 19.18
CA ASN A 54 -13.64 -18.83 19.91
C ASN A 54 -13.65 -19.36 21.35
N THR A 55 -12.47 -19.72 21.85
CA THR A 55 -12.23 -20.23 23.20
C THR A 55 -11.28 -19.34 23.97
N LYS A 56 -11.37 -19.35 25.30
CA LYS A 56 -10.47 -18.62 26.20
C LYS A 56 -9.00 -19.00 26.12
N GLU A 57 -8.69 -20.18 25.60
CA GLU A 57 -7.33 -20.65 25.42
C GLU A 57 -7.17 -21.18 24.00
N LEU A 58 -6.13 -20.73 23.32
CA LEU A 58 -5.68 -21.26 22.03
C LEU A 58 -4.25 -21.74 22.17
N GLN A 59 -3.98 -22.96 21.73
CA GLN A 59 -2.63 -23.50 21.64
C GLN A 59 -2.21 -23.55 20.17
N VAL A 60 -1.09 -22.91 19.87
CA VAL A 60 -0.52 -22.82 18.52
C VAL A 60 0.83 -23.49 18.51
N LYS A 61 1.06 -24.39 17.54
CA LYS A 61 2.40 -24.87 17.22
C LYS A 61 3.00 -23.99 16.14
N ILE A 62 4.21 -23.51 16.36
CA ILE A 62 4.97 -22.67 15.43
C ILE A 62 6.46 -22.90 15.64
N ASP A 63 7.26 -22.69 14.60
CA ASP A 63 8.71 -22.87 14.69
C ASP A 63 9.32 -21.90 15.72
N PRO A 64 10.46 -22.27 16.34
CA PRO A 64 11.20 -21.34 17.19
C PRO A 64 11.55 -20.04 16.47
N GLY A 65 11.51 -18.92 17.19
CA GLY A 65 11.75 -17.60 16.60
C GLY A 65 11.20 -16.46 17.45
N ASN A 66 11.32 -15.24 16.92
CA ASN A 66 10.81 -14.02 17.55
C ASN A 66 9.55 -13.52 16.85
N TYR A 67 8.48 -13.34 17.61
CA TYR A 67 7.15 -13.03 17.07
C TYR A 67 6.49 -11.83 17.74
N GLY A 68 5.87 -10.98 16.94
CA GLY A 68 4.82 -10.06 17.38
C GLY A 68 3.46 -10.76 17.36
N LEU A 69 2.62 -10.49 18.36
CA LEU A 69 1.28 -11.05 18.48
C LEU A 69 0.22 -9.96 18.37
N ILE A 70 -0.73 -10.15 17.45
CA ILE A 70 -1.90 -9.28 17.28
C ILE A 70 -3.16 -10.11 17.46
N LEU A 71 -4.15 -9.53 18.17
CA LEU A 71 -5.49 -10.08 18.30
C LEU A 71 -6.53 -9.00 18.00
N PHE A 72 -7.56 -9.35 17.24
CA PHE A 72 -8.73 -8.50 17.08
C PHE A 72 -10.02 -9.33 17.06
N ALA A 73 -11.10 -8.73 17.57
CA ALA A 73 -12.41 -9.36 17.68
C ALA A 73 -13.48 -8.28 17.74
N LYS A 74 -14.68 -8.59 17.23
CA LYS A 74 -15.81 -7.65 17.29
C LYS A 74 -16.18 -7.33 18.74
N ASN A 75 -16.41 -6.06 19.04
CA ASN A 75 -16.70 -5.50 20.37
C ASN A 75 -15.52 -5.51 21.37
N TYR A 76 -14.30 -5.75 20.90
CA TYR A 76 -13.09 -5.70 21.71
C TYR A 76 -12.08 -4.76 21.07
N LYS A 77 -11.35 -4.00 21.91
CA LYS A 77 -10.25 -3.16 21.42
C LYS A 77 -9.20 -4.08 20.78
N PRO A 78 -8.75 -3.83 19.54
CA PRO A 78 -7.66 -4.61 18.95
C PRO A 78 -6.41 -4.48 19.82
N VAL A 79 -5.73 -5.61 20.03
CA VAL A 79 -4.57 -5.73 20.91
C VAL A 79 -3.34 -6.10 20.11
N GLU A 80 -2.28 -5.32 20.29
CA GLU A 80 -0.91 -5.70 19.96
C GLU A 80 -0.22 -6.07 21.28
N PHE A 81 0.33 -7.29 21.37
CA PHE A 81 1.07 -7.70 22.56
C PHE A 81 2.35 -6.87 22.65
N PRO A 82 2.61 -6.17 23.77
CA PRO A 82 3.64 -5.13 23.84
C PRO A 82 5.07 -5.67 23.82
N GLU A 83 5.26 -6.95 24.12
CA GLU A 83 6.58 -7.59 24.17
C GLU A 83 6.77 -8.53 22.99
N THR A 84 8.03 -8.72 22.57
CA THR A 84 8.38 -9.79 21.63
C THR A 84 8.19 -11.14 22.31
N ILE A 85 7.49 -12.06 21.62
CA ILE A 85 7.41 -13.46 22.03
C ILE A 85 8.63 -14.19 21.44
N THR A 86 9.62 -14.49 22.28
CA THR A 86 10.76 -15.33 21.91
C THR A 86 10.42 -16.78 22.23
N LEU A 87 10.19 -17.59 21.20
CA LEU A 87 9.87 -19.00 21.31
C LEU A 87 11.12 -19.85 21.02
N ASP A 88 11.59 -20.57 22.04
CA ASP A 88 12.70 -21.51 21.93
C ASP A 88 12.16 -22.95 21.79
N GLU A 89 12.92 -23.96 22.22
CA GLU A 89 12.46 -25.37 22.30
C GLU A 89 11.43 -25.64 23.43
N LYS A 90 10.88 -24.59 24.06
CA LYS A 90 9.98 -24.72 25.22
C LYS A 90 8.61 -24.14 24.93
N ASP A 91 7.60 -24.77 25.52
CA ASP A 91 6.25 -24.22 25.53
C ASP A 91 6.20 -22.91 26.33
N ILE A 92 5.50 -21.93 25.78
CA ILE A 92 5.30 -20.61 26.39
C ILE A 92 3.80 -20.34 26.50
N ALA A 93 3.39 -19.65 27.56
CA ALA A 93 2.04 -19.14 27.70
C ALA A 93 2.06 -17.61 27.81
N VAL A 94 1.17 -16.94 27.08
CA VAL A 94 0.96 -15.50 27.13
C VAL A 94 -0.48 -15.19 27.49
N ASP A 95 -0.67 -14.18 28.33
CA ASP A 95 -1.97 -13.73 28.81
C ASP A 95 -2.33 -12.40 28.12
N LEU A 96 -3.43 -12.40 27.37
CA LEU A 96 -4.00 -11.20 26.74
C LEU A 96 -5.20 -10.71 27.54
N ASN A 97 -5.11 -9.46 27.98
CA ASN A 97 -6.17 -8.79 28.73
C ASN A 97 -7.03 -7.97 27.78
N LEU A 98 -8.25 -8.46 27.48
CA LEU A 98 -9.13 -7.77 26.53
C LEU A 98 -10.01 -6.70 27.21
N GLU A 99 -10.14 -5.58 26.53
CA GLU A 99 -11.05 -4.48 26.86
C GLU A 99 -12.20 -4.44 25.85
N THR A 100 -13.41 -4.15 26.31
CA THR A 100 -14.55 -3.94 25.41
C THR A 100 -14.42 -2.61 24.67
N ASP A 101 -14.71 -2.61 23.38
CA ASP A 101 -14.71 -1.43 22.50
C ASP A 101 -15.85 -1.54 21.48
N ASN A 102 -16.16 -0.48 20.72
CA ASN A 102 -17.15 -0.56 19.64
C ASN A 102 -16.54 -0.99 18.29
N PHE A 103 -15.26 -1.39 18.28
CA PHE A 103 -14.58 -1.95 17.13
C PHE A 103 -15.35 -3.10 16.45
N ASP A 104 -15.44 -3.03 15.12
CA ASP A 104 -16.04 -4.06 14.28
C ASP A 104 -15.12 -4.41 13.11
N PRO A 105 -14.44 -5.58 13.12
CA PRO A 105 -13.58 -6.00 12.02
C PRO A 105 -14.38 -6.28 10.73
N PHE A 106 -15.70 -6.36 10.82
CA PHE A 106 -16.61 -6.55 9.69
C PHE A 106 -17.35 -5.26 9.30
N CYS A 107 -16.78 -4.09 9.63
CA CYS A 107 -17.33 -2.81 9.18
C CYS A 107 -17.48 -2.79 7.64
N PRO A 108 -18.60 -2.27 7.10
CA PRO A 108 -18.78 -2.09 5.66
C PRO A 108 -17.67 -1.20 5.06
N THR A 109 -16.96 -1.70 4.05
CA THR A 109 -15.89 -0.96 3.37
C THR A 109 -15.91 -1.18 1.87
N LEU A 110 -15.19 -0.35 1.13
CA LEU A 110 -15.09 -0.40 -0.32
C LEU A 110 -13.62 -0.39 -0.74
N GLU A 111 -13.34 -1.11 -1.81
CA GLU A 111 -12.15 -0.87 -2.63
C GLU A 111 -12.59 -0.19 -3.91
N ILE A 112 -11.91 0.88 -4.27
CA ILE A 112 -12.24 1.71 -5.42
C ILE A 112 -11.03 1.79 -6.33
N SER A 113 -11.25 1.53 -7.61
CA SER A 113 -10.26 1.72 -8.68
C SER A 113 -10.84 2.65 -9.74
N HIS A 114 -10.03 3.60 -10.18
CA HIS A 114 -10.39 4.68 -11.10
C HIS A 114 -9.31 4.78 -12.18
N VAL A 115 -9.70 4.66 -13.45
CA VAL A 115 -8.76 4.76 -14.59
C VAL A 115 -9.26 5.82 -15.57
N GLU A 116 -8.42 6.79 -15.88
CA GLU A 116 -8.77 7.79 -16.89
C GLU A 116 -8.88 7.17 -18.30
N ASN A 117 -9.84 7.66 -19.08
CA ASN A 117 -10.03 7.27 -20.48
C ASN A 117 -10.11 8.53 -21.37
N THR A 118 -10.25 8.34 -22.68
CA THR A 118 -10.16 9.45 -23.66
C THR A 118 -11.23 10.52 -23.51
N ASN A 119 -12.35 10.24 -22.84
CA ASN A 119 -13.49 11.15 -22.73
C ASN A 119 -14.14 11.15 -21.33
N GLY A 120 -13.39 10.76 -20.30
CA GLY A 120 -13.88 10.59 -18.94
C GLY A 120 -13.05 9.55 -18.18
N PHE A 121 -13.71 8.67 -17.45
CA PHE A 121 -13.02 7.64 -16.66
C PHE A 121 -13.89 6.41 -16.38
N ASP A 122 -13.20 5.35 -16.00
CA ASP A 122 -13.76 4.08 -15.60
C ASP A 122 -13.61 3.94 -14.07
N LEU A 123 -14.72 3.66 -13.39
CA LEU A 123 -14.76 3.43 -11.94
C LEU A 123 -15.18 1.99 -11.67
N ARG A 124 -14.35 1.26 -10.94
CA ARG A 124 -14.61 -0.10 -10.46
C ARG A 124 -14.65 -0.10 -8.94
N VAL A 125 -15.67 -0.71 -8.38
CA VAL A 125 -15.89 -0.75 -6.93
C VAL A 125 -16.14 -2.18 -6.47
N ILE A 126 -15.36 -2.63 -5.49
CA ILE A 126 -15.54 -3.93 -4.83
C ILE A 126 -16.06 -3.64 -3.43
N LYS A 127 -17.13 -4.35 -3.05
CA LYS A 127 -17.80 -4.16 -1.77
C LYS A 127 -17.33 -5.22 -0.76
N LYS A 128 -17.04 -4.81 0.47
CA LYS A 128 -16.69 -5.69 1.60
C LYS A 128 -17.71 -5.51 2.71
N ASN A 129 -18.27 -6.61 3.23
CA ASN A 129 -19.27 -6.61 4.30
C ASN A 129 -20.51 -5.74 4.01
N ILE A 130 -20.87 -5.58 2.73
CA ILE A 130 -22.04 -4.80 2.27
C ILE A 130 -23.05 -5.75 1.64
N TYR A 131 -24.30 -5.65 2.07
CA TYR A 131 -25.37 -6.51 1.54
C TYR A 131 -25.66 -6.17 0.07
N GLU A 132 -26.13 -4.95 -0.18
CA GLU A 132 -26.35 -4.43 -1.53
C GLU A 132 -25.87 -2.98 -1.60
N LEU A 133 -25.03 -2.71 -2.61
CA LEU A 133 -24.40 -1.41 -2.80
C LEU A 133 -25.32 -0.51 -3.61
N LYS A 134 -25.68 0.63 -3.03
CA LYS A 134 -26.32 1.74 -3.75
C LYS A 134 -25.30 2.86 -3.92
N MET A 135 -25.15 3.33 -5.16
CA MET A 135 -24.22 4.40 -5.52
C MET A 135 -25.00 5.59 -6.11
N THR A 136 -24.66 6.79 -5.67
CA THR A 136 -25.24 8.05 -6.14
C THR A 136 -24.13 9.00 -6.61
N ILE A 137 -24.45 9.88 -7.55
CA ILE A 137 -23.58 10.99 -7.95
C ILE A 137 -24.17 12.28 -7.43
N LYS A 138 -23.33 13.10 -6.80
CA LYS A 138 -23.71 14.42 -6.33
C LYS A 138 -23.64 15.44 -7.46
N THR A 139 -24.69 16.21 -7.64
CA THR A 139 -24.79 17.29 -8.63
C THR A 139 -24.25 18.61 -8.07
N GLU A 140 -24.10 19.61 -8.94
CA GLU A 140 -23.73 21.00 -8.57
C GLU A 140 -24.68 21.63 -7.55
N ASN A 141 -25.97 21.25 -7.58
CA ASN A 141 -26.97 21.72 -6.62
C ASN A 141 -26.99 20.90 -5.32
N ASN A 142 -25.99 20.04 -5.11
CA ASN A 142 -25.88 19.16 -3.94
C ASN A 142 -27.01 18.09 -3.87
N GLU A 143 -27.74 17.87 -4.97
CA GLU A 143 -28.70 16.77 -5.10
C GLU A 143 -27.96 15.47 -5.43
N GLU A 144 -28.44 14.35 -4.89
CA GLU A 144 -27.90 13.03 -5.16
C GLU A 144 -28.75 12.26 -6.16
N ILE A 145 -28.16 11.89 -7.28
CA ILE A 145 -28.83 11.13 -8.34
C ILE A 145 -28.32 9.68 -8.29
N PRO A 146 -29.20 8.67 -8.10
CA PRO A 146 -28.80 7.28 -8.22
C PRO A 146 -28.34 6.95 -9.65
N ILE A 147 -27.23 6.24 -9.77
CA ILE A 147 -26.70 5.84 -11.08
C ILE A 147 -27.54 4.78 -11.80
N THR A 148 -28.52 4.20 -11.10
CA THR A 148 -29.48 3.25 -11.66
C THR A 148 -30.65 3.94 -12.37
N THR A 149 -30.72 5.28 -12.34
CA THR A 149 -31.72 6.03 -13.09
C THR A 149 -31.51 5.85 -14.61
N PRO A 150 -32.56 5.91 -15.44
CA PRO A 150 -32.46 5.65 -16.88
C PRO A 150 -31.44 6.53 -17.63
N THR A 151 -31.11 7.70 -17.08
CA THR A 151 -30.08 8.61 -17.60
C THR A 151 -28.66 8.07 -17.46
N HIS A 152 -28.39 7.19 -16.48
CA HIS A 152 -27.06 6.67 -16.14
C HIS A 152 -26.92 5.15 -16.32
N TYR A 153 -28.03 4.43 -16.51
CA TYR A 153 -28.01 2.96 -16.66
C TYR A 153 -27.12 2.47 -17.83
N ARG A 154 -26.90 3.28 -18.87
CA ARG A 154 -26.02 2.91 -20.02
C ARG A 154 -24.53 2.83 -19.65
N SER A 155 -24.18 3.55 -18.59
CA SER A 155 -22.83 3.69 -18.07
C SER A 155 -22.50 2.61 -17.04
N LEU A 156 -23.53 1.94 -16.52
CA LEU A 156 -23.43 0.80 -15.61
C LEU A 156 -23.20 -0.50 -16.40
N LYS A 157 -22.06 -1.13 -16.17
CA LYS A 157 -21.66 -2.37 -16.86
C LYS A 157 -21.83 -3.61 -15.99
N SER A 158 -21.69 -3.48 -14.67
CA SER A 158 -21.93 -4.54 -13.70
C SER A 158 -22.36 -3.98 -12.35
N THR A 159 -23.11 -4.77 -11.58
CA THR A 159 -23.70 -4.39 -10.29
C THR A 159 -23.35 -5.32 -9.14
N ARG A 160 -22.49 -6.33 -9.33
CA ARG A 160 -22.26 -7.35 -8.29
C ARG A 160 -21.35 -6.85 -7.18
N GLY A 161 -20.26 -6.16 -7.54
CA GLY A 161 -19.31 -5.60 -6.57
C GLY A 161 -18.39 -6.65 -5.95
N THR A 162 -18.14 -7.77 -6.63
CA THR A 162 -17.20 -8.81 -6.19
C THR A 162 -15.85 -8.63 -6.86
N VAL A 163 -14.79 -9.29 -6.39
CA VAL A 163 -13.46 -9.25 -7.05
C VAL A 163 -13.55 -9.69 -8.51
N ASP A 164 -14.21 -10.82 -8.79
CA ASP A 164 -14.38 -11.35 -10.16
C ASP A 164 -15.37 -10.55 -11.03
N ASP A 165 -16.21 -9.72 -10.41
CA ASP A 165 -17.26 -8.97 -11.09
C ASP A 165 -17.51 -7.66 -10.34
N PRO A 166 -16.56 -6.71 -10.44
CA PRO A 166 -16.64 -5.46 -9.69
C PRO A 166 -17.81 -4.64 -10.19
N TYR A 167 -18.35 -3.81 -9.31
CA TYR A 167 -19.33 -2.83 -9.71
C TYR A 167 -18.64 -1.86 -10.67
N TYR A 168 -19.09 -1.77 -11.92
CA TYR A 168 -18.35 -1.07 -12.97
C TYR A 168 -19.20 0.03 -13.60
N TYR A 169 -18.72 1.26 -13.50
CA TYR A 169 -19.35 2.47 -13.99
C TYR A 169 -18.39 3.24 -14.90
N VAL A 170 -18.88 3.72 -16.05
CA VAL A 170 -18.11 4.53 -16.99
C VAL A 170 -18.65 5.95 -17.00
N TRP A 171 -17.91 6.90 -16.44
CA TRP A 171 -18.29 8.31 -16.50
C TRP A 171 -17.74 8.95 -17.78
N THR A 172 -18.53 9.79 -18.43
CA THR A 172 -18.12 10.50 -19.65
C THR A 172 -18.56 11.95 -19.64
N LEU A 173 -17.90 12.78 -20.46
CA LEU A 173 -18.30 14.16 -20.68
C LEU A 173 -19.76 14.25 -21.12
N GLY A 174 -20.55 15.05 -20.39
CA GLY A 174 -22.00 15.19 -20.57
C GLY A 174 -22.81 14.52 -19.46
N GLU A 175 -22.18 13.71 -18.61
CA GLU A 175 -22.78 13.24 -17.36
C GLU A 175 -22.70 14.28 -16.24
N PRO A 176 -23.56 14.16 -15.20
CA PRO A 176 -23.56 15.06 -14.05
C PRO A 176 -22.20 15.14 -13.38
N VAL A 177 -21.88 16.36 -12.94
CA VAL A 177 -20.71 16.70 -12.13
C VAL A 177 -21.19 17.32 -10.83
N THR A 178 -20.36 17.20 -9.80
CA THR A 178 -20.54 17.93 -8.54
C THR A 178 -20.06 19.37 -8.67
N LYS A 179 -19.03 19.61 -9.46
CA LYS A 179 -18.52 20.95 -9.72
C LYS A 179 -17.73 20.97 -11.01
N GLN A 180 -17.89 22.03 -11.80
CA GLN A 180 -17.00 22.36 -12.90
C GLN A 180 -16.24 23.66 -12.63
N THR A 181 -14.92 23.66 -12.86
CA THR A 181 -14.09 24.87 -12.77
C THR A 181 -13.29 25.05 -14.04
N VAL A 182 -13.35 26.24 -14.64
CA VAL A 182 -12.54 26.62 -15.80
C VAL A 182 -11.44 27.57 -15.32
N GLN A 183 -10.18 27.15 -15.42
CA GLN A 183 -9.04 28.03 -15.20
C GLN A 183 -8.65 28.66 -16.55
N ALA A 184 -8.35 29.95 -16.58
CA ALA A 184 -8.23 30.71 -17.84
C ALA A 184 -7.11 31.78 -17.86
N MET A 185 -6.33 31.97 -16.79
CA MET A 185 -5.35 33.06 -16.77
C MET A 185 -4.06 32.74 -17.54
N THR A 186 -3.65 31.47 -17.61
CA THR A 186 -2.53 30.97 -18.43
C THR A 186 -2.79 29.57 -18.94
N ASP A 187 -3.43 28.74 -18.11
CA ASP A 187 -3.70 27.33 -18.42
C ASP A 187 -5.19 27.17 -18.73
N GLN A 188 -5.54 26.70 -19.93
CA GLN A 188 -6.93 26.43 -20.29
C GLN A 188 -7.30 25.02 -19.86
N VAL A 189 -7.60 24.87 -18.56
CA VAL A 189 -8.00 23.60 -17.94
C VAL A 189 -9.44 23.66 -17.49
N THR A 190 -10.26 22.72 -17.96
CA THR A 190 -11.59 22.47 -17.42
C THR A 190 -11.53 21.28 -16.48
N GLN A 191 -11.69 21.53 -15.18
CA GLN A 191 -11.72 20.52 -14.14
C GLN A 191 -13.16 20.13 -13.84
N ASN A 192 -13.48 18.86 -14.03
CA ASN A 192 -14.76 18.25 -13.65
C ASN A 192 -14.55 17.44 -12.38
N THR A 193 -15.27 17.78 -11.31
CA THR A 193 -15.25 17.07 -10.02
C THR A 193 -16.51 16.25 -9.89
N ILE A 194 -16.37 14.94 -9.65
CA ILE A 194 -17.47 13.99 -9.51
C ILE A 194 -17.36 13.35 -8.13
N VAL A 195 -18.36 13.57 -7.29
CA VAL A 195 -18.46 12.94 -5.96
C VAL A 195 -19.47 11.80 -6.01
N PHE A 196 -18.99 10.59 -5.76
CA PHE A 196 -19.79 9.40 -5.58
C PHE A 196 -20.05 9.17 -4.09
N ASN A 197 -21.30 8.95 -3.72
CA ASN A 197 -21.66 8.48 -2.37
C ASN A 197 -22.14 7.04 -2.46
N PHE A 198 -21.74 6.24 -1.47
CA PHE A 198 -22.03 4.82 -1.42
C PHE A 198 -22.82 4.48 -0.16
N TYR A 199 -23.86 3.67 -0.30
CA TYR A 199 -24.77 3.30 0.77
C TYR A 199 -24.97 1.78 0.78
N ASP A 200 -25.16 1.21 1.97
CA ASP A 200 -25.77 -0.10 2.10
C ASP A 200 -27.28 0.07 2.06
N THR A 201 -27.97 -0.72 1.24
CA THR A 201 -29.44 -0.78 1.27
C THR A 201 -30.02 -1.13 2.64
N LEU A 202 -29.26 -1.81 3.51
CA LEU A 202 -29.66 -2.07 4.90
C LEU A 202 -29.68 -0.81 5.77
N ASN A 203 -28.83 0.18 5.46
CA ASN A 203 -28.82 1.48 6.13
C ASN A 203 -28.64 2.62 5.11
N PRO A 204 -29.68 2.94 4.33
CA PRO A 204 -29.58 3.89 3.23
C PRO A 204 -29.51 5.35 3.67
N SER A 205 -29.64 5.63 4.97
CA SER A 205 -29.60 6.99 5.52
C SER A 205 -28.19 7.52 5.80
N VAL A 206 -27.19 6.63 5.85
CA VAL A 206 -25.81 7.00 6.16
C VAL A 206 -24.92 6.44 5.05
N ALA A 207 -24.13 7.31 4.43
CA ALA A 207 -23.15 6.87 3.44
C ALA A 207 -22.07 6.05 4.14
N ILE A 208 -21.74 4.89 3.60
CA ILE A 208 -20.60 4.07 4.03
C ILE A 208 -19.30 4.84 3.74
N SER A 209 -19.21 5.41 2.53
CA SER A 209 -18.05 6.14 2.05
C SER A 209 -18.45 7.12 0.94
N SER A 210 -17.54 8.02 0.63
CA SER A 210 -17.61 8.94 -0.50
C SER A 210 -16.29 8.94 -1.27
N TYR A 211 -16.34 8.89 -2.60
CA TYR A 211 -15.18 8.97 -3.47
C TYR A 211 -15.25 10.19 -4.37
N THR A 212 -14.17 10.94 -4.49
CA THR A 212 -14.09 12.11 -5.38
C THR A 212 -13.16 11.82 -6.54
N ALA A 213 -13.74 11.66 -7.73
CA ALA A 213 -12.98 11.61 -8.98
C ALA A 213 -12.81 13.01 -9.55
N VAL A 214 -11.64 13.29 -10.10
CA VAL A 214 -11.32 14.53 -10.81
C VAL A 214 -10.92 14.18 -12.22
N TYR A 215 -11.60 14.76 -13.21
CA TYR A 215 -11.25 14.62 -14.61
C TYR A 215 -10.89 15.99 -15.20
N ASN A 216 -9.67 16.12 -15.71
CA ASN A 216 -9.16 17.36 -16.28
C ASN A 216 -9.16 17.31 -17.81
N GLN A 217 -9.75 18.32 -18.43
CA GLN A 217 -9.64 18.54 -19.86
C GLN A 217 -8.63 19.64 -20.13
N PHE A 218 -7.62 19.31 -20.92
CA PHE A 218 -6.52 20.21 -21.27
C PHE A 218 -6.68 20.72 -22.68
N ALA A 219 -6.54 22.03 -22.89
CA ALA A 219 -6.53 22.61 -24.24
C ALA A 219 -5.23 22.30 -25.00
N SER A 220 -4.13 22.08 -24.29
CA SER A 220 -2.82 21.77 -24.86
C SER A 220 -1.99 20.81 -23.99
N GLU A 221 -0.93 20.24 -24.56
CA GLU A 221 0.06 19.46 -23.80
C GLU A 221 0.81 20.29 -22.74
N ILE A 222 1.00 21.59 -22.97
CA ILE A 222 1.64 22.49 -22.00
C ILE A 222 0.77 22.58 -20.73
N ASP A 223 -0.55 22.71 -20.90
CA ASP A 223 -1.49 22.73 -19.77
C ASP A 223 -1.49 21.40 -19.00
N ARG A 224 -1.37 20.28 -19.72
CA ARG A 224 -1.26 18.95 -19.12
C ARG A 224 0.02 18.83 -18.30
N ASP A 225 1.15 19.21 -18.89
CA ASP A 225 2.46 19.16 -18.25
C ASP A 225 2.49 20.04 -16.98
N ALA A 226 1.83 21.20 -16.99
CA ALA A 226 1.75 22.11 -15.84
C ALA A 226 0.89 21.59 -14.67
N LYS A 227 0.04 20.57 -14.87
CA LYS A 227 -0.84 19.98 -13.83
C LYS A 227 -0.37 18.62 -13.32
N LYS A 228 0.77 18.09 -13.80
CA LYS A 228 1.32 16.83 -13.32
C LYS A 228 1.68 16.92 -11.84
N SER A 229 1.55 15.79 -11.13
CA SER A 229 2.10 15.68 -9.79
C SER A 229 3.63 15.75 -9.83
N VAL A 230 4.25 16.09 -8.70
CA VAL A 230 5.72 16.08 -8.56
C VAL A 230 6.24 14.68 -8.88
N THR A 231 5.65 13.65 -8.27
CA THR A 231 6.01 12.24 -8.49
C THR A 231 5.88 11.82 -9.96
N GLN A 232 4.78 12.17 -10.65
CA GLN A 232 4.65 11.88 -12.08
C GLN A 232 5.76 12.56 -12.88
N SER A 233 6.04 13.83 -12.59
CA SER A 233 7.09 14.59 -13.28
C SER A 233 8.48 13.99 -13.07
N LEU A 234 8.74 13.43 -11.89
CA LEU A 234 9.99 12.72 -11.58
C LEU A 234 10.09 11.39 -12.33
N PHE A 235 9.02 10.60 -12.41
CA PHE A 235 9.02 9.38 -13.22
C PHE A 235 9.30 9.65 -14.70
N GLU A 236 8.69 10.70 -15.26
CA GLU A 236 8.85 11.08 -16.68
C GLU A 236 10.20 11.73 -16.99
N LYS A 237 10.99 12.09 -15.97
CA LYS A 237 12.34 12.62 -16.14
C LYS A 237 13.32 11.47 -16.37
N ALA A 238 14.35 11.69 -17.19
CA ALA A 238 15.34 10.65 -17.48
C ALA A 238 16.27 10.38 -16.27
N PRO A 239 16.80 9.15 -16.09
CA PRO A 239 17.72 8.79 -15.01
C PRO A 239 18.89 9.75 -14.83
N GLU A 240 19.54 10.16 -15.93
CA GLU A 240 20.68 11.06 -15.93
C GLU A 240 20.36 12.47 -15.40
N SER A 241 19.08 12.80 -15.29
CA SER A 241 18.60 14.05 -14.75
C SER A 241 17.92 13.88 -13.38
N GLY A 242 18.03 12.72 -12.73
CA GLY A 242 17.41 12.43 -11.42
C GLY A 242 15.95 11.98 -11.49
N GLY A 243 15.52 11.42 -12.64
CA GLY A 243 14.23 10.75 -12.79
C GLY A 243 14.34 9.23 -12.94
N VAL A 244 13.33 8.60 -13.54
CA VAL A 244 13.25 7.14 -13.67
C VAL A 244 13.23 6.66 -15.11
N TYR A 245 12.28 7.11 -15.93
CA TYR A 245 12.04 6.50 -17.25
C TYR A 245 12.36 7.42 -18.42
N GLY A 246 12.26 8.74 -18.27
CA GLY A 246 12.40 9.67 -19.41
C GLY A 246 11.27 9.58 -20.44
N GLU A 247 10.20 8.85 -20.12
CA GLU A 247 9.06 8.55 -20.99
C GLU A 247 7.79 9.19 -20.44
N LYS A 248 6.89 9.65 -21.30
CA LYS A 248 5.62 10.25 -20.86
C LYS A 248 4.66 9.19 -20.31
N THR A 249 3.89 9.54 -19.29
CA THR A 249 2.81 8.69 -18.78
C THR A 249 1.71 8.58 -19.84
N LEU A 250 1.34 7.35 -20.19
CA LEU A 250 0.22 7.04 -21.08
C LEU A 250 -1.11 6.97 -20.33
N TYR A 251 -1.12 6.27 -19.21
CA TYR A 251 -2.32 6.02 -18.41
C TYR A 251 -2.01 6.18 -16.93
N THR A 252 -2.97 6.79 -16.23
CA THR A 252 -2.98 6.89 -14.78
C THR A 252 -4.15 6.09 -14.23
N ALA A 253 -3.88 5.26 -13.24
CA ALA A 253 -4.90 4.55 -12.49
C ALA A 253 -4.74 4.91 -11.02
N SER A 254 -5.84 5.23 -10.34
CA SER A 254 -5.86 5.50 -8.90
C SER A 254 -6.73 4.49 -8.20
N GLY A 255 -6.51 4.32 -6.90
CA GLY A 255 -7.50 3.66 -6.08
C GLY A 255 -7.28 3.84 -4.59
N GLU A 256 -8.31 3.46 -3.84
CA GLU A 256 -8.32 3.59 -2.40
C GLU A 256 -9.13 2.49 -1.71
N THR A 257 -8.74 2.18 -0.47
CA THR A 257 -9.48 1.32 0.44
C THR A 257 -9.23 1.78 1.87
N THR A 258 -10.19 1.57 2.76
CA THR A 258 -10.00 1.76 4.20
C THR A 258 -9.63 0.46 4.89
N PHE A 259 -8.90 0.55 6.00
CA PHE A 259 -8.47 -0.61 6.79
C PHE A 259 -8.07 -0.22 8.22
N TYR A 260 -8.09 -1.20 9.12
CA TYR A 260 -7.50 -1.06 10.45
C TYR A 260 -6.04 -1.49 10.43
N PRO A 261 -5.10 -0.72 11.02
CA PRO A 261 -3.66 -1.00 11.00
C PRO A 261 -3.32 -2.45 11.35
N LEU A 262 -3.82 -2.94 12.48
CA LEU A 262 -3.54 -4.26 13.02
C LEU A 262 -4.21 -5.42 12.25
N MET A 263 -5.09 -5.11 11.29
CA MET A 263 -5.71 -6.12 10.42
C MET A 263 -5.06 -6.18 9.04
N GLY A 264 -4.54 -5.05 8.54
CA GLY A 264 -4.16 -4.92 7.15
C GLY A 264 -5.37 -4.95 6.20
N THR A 265 -5.10 -5.02 4.90
CA THR A 265 -6.13 -5.14 3.85
C THR A 265 -5.51 -5.55 2.51
N ARG A 266 -6.37 -5.68 1.51
CA ARG A 266 -6.01 -5.78 0.10
C ARG A 266 -6.71 -4.67 -0.69
N LEU A 267 -6.07 -4.22 -1.75
CA LEU A 267 -6.60 -3.25 -2.71
C LEU A 267 -6.44 -3.79 -4.12
N HIS A 268 -7.56 -4.02 -4.79
CA HIS A 268 -7.59 -4.40 -6.18
C HIS A 268 -7.68 -3.17 -7.08
N LEU A 269 -6.80 -3.13 -8.08
CA LEU A 269 -6.68 -2.03 -9.02
C LEU A 269 -6.78 -2.54 -10.45
N THR A 270 -7.43 -1.76 -11.30
CA THR A 270 -7.35 -1.94 -12.75
C THR A 270 -6.29 -0.99 -13.29
N VAL A 271 -5.27 -1.52 -13.96
CA VAL A 271 -4.18 -0.75 -14.54
C VAL A 271 -4.10 -1.07 -16.03
N LYS A 272 -4.05 -0.05 -16.88
CA LYS A 272 -3.90 -0.24 -18.32
C LYS A 272 -2.46 -0.61 -18.66
N SER A 273 -2.28 -1.63 -19.50
CA SER A 273 -0.99 -1.87 -20.17
C SER A 273 -0.68 -0.77 -21.19
N VAL A 274 0.54 -0.78 -21.73
CA VAL A 274 0.94 0.11 -22.83
C VAL A 274 0.02 0.02 -24.06
N SER A 275 -0.54 -1.17 -24.31
CA SER A 275 -1.50 -1.42 -25.39
C SER A 275 -2.95 -0.96 -25.08
N GLY A 276 -3.21 -0.50 -23.85
CA GLY A 276 -4.53 -0.05 -23.39
C GLY A 276 -5.42 -1.16 -22.81
N ASN A 277 -4.96 -2.42 -22.80
CA ASN A 277 -5.65 -3.55 -22.16
C ASN A 277 -5.64 -3.40 -20.64
N ASP A 278 -6.74 -3.74 -19.98
CA ASP A 278 -6.89 -3.71 -18.53
C ASP A 278 -6.20 -4.92 -17.87
N ASN A 279 -5.41 -4.67 -16.83
CA ASN A 279 -4.82 -5.68 -15.95
C ASN A 279 -5.38 -5.50 -14.53
N PHE A 280 -5.66 -6.61 -13.86
CA PHE A 280 -6.16 -6.63 -12.49
C PHE A 280 -5.03 -6.94 -11.53
N LEU A 281 -4.67 -5.98 -10.69
CA LEU A 281 -3.57 -6.06 -9.75
C LEU A 281 -4.10 -6.06 -8.32
N GLU A 282 -3.46 -6.80 -7.42
CA GLU A 282 -3.77 -6.83 -5.98
C GLU A 282 -2.56 -6.31 -5.18
N ILE A 283 -2.73 -5.18 -4.48
CA ILE A 283 -1.78 -4.72 -3.46
C ILE A 283 -2.17 -5.36 -2.13
N THR A 284 -1.19 -5.93 -1.43
CA THR A 284 -1.38 -6.47 -0.08
C THR A 284 -0.76 -5.55 0.95
N ILE A 285 -1.56 -5.12 1.93
CA ILE A 285 -1.13 -4.38 3.10
C ILE A 285 -1.26 -5.35 4.30
N PRO A 286 -0.16 -5.77 4.93
CA PRO A 286 -0.22 -6.69 6.06
C PRO A 286 -0.76 -5.97 7.31
N PRO A 287 -1.03 -6.70 8.40
CA PRO A 287 -1.09 -6.13 9.74
C PRO A 287 0.17 -5.30 10.04
N ILE A 288 -0.01 -4.03 10.41
CA ILE A 288 1.07 -3.10 10.73
C ILE A 288 1.03 -2.77 12.22
N PRO A 289 2.03 -3.20 13.01
CA PRO A 289 2.24 -2.77 14.39
C PRO A 289 2.26 -1.24 14.52
N LEU A 290 1.63 -0.70 15.56
CA LEU A 290 1.42 0.74 15.69
C LEU A 290 2.74 1.53 15.83
N LYS A 291 3.78 0.89 16.36
CA LYS A 291 5.13 1.48 16.49
C LYS A 291 5.76 1.89 15.17
N TYR A 292 5.29 1.36 14.04
CA TYR A 292 5.76 1.73 12.70
C TYR A 292 4.94 2.85 12.05
N LEU A 293 3.90 3.37 12.71
CA LEU A 293 2.99 4.36 12.15
C LEU A 293 3.15 5.71 12.84
N PHE A 294 3.32 6.77 12.05
CA PHE A 294 3.45 8.14 12.52
C PHE A 294 2.42 9.03 11.83
N LEU A 295 1.68 9.82 12.60
CA LEU A 295 0.81 10.82 12.03
C LEU A 295 1.67 11.95 11.42
N GLY A 296 1.48 12.24 10.13
CA GLY A 296 2.13 13.32 9.40
C GLY A 296 1.59 14.71 9.75
N HIS A 297 1.43 15.00 11.04
CA HIS A 297 0.93 16.26 11.59
C HIS A 297 2.06 17.01 12.31
N LEU A 298 1.97 18.34 12.38
CA LEU A 298 3.01 19.19 13.01
C LEU A 298 3.22 18.88 14.50
N ASP A 299 2.21 18.31 15.16
CA ASP A 299 2.31 17.86 16.56
C ASP A 299 3.16 16.59 16.72
N ASN A 300 3.47 15.88 15.62
CA ASN A 300 4.18 14.61 15.61
C ASN A 300 5.52 14.68 14.88
N VAL A 301 5.55 15.34 13.71
CA VAL A 301 6.73 15.41 12.86
C VAL A 301 6.91 16.82 12.33
N ILE A 302 8.13 17.33 12.45
CA ILE A 302 8.55 18.60 11.86
C ILE A 302 9.41 18.25 10.65
N PHE A 303 8.94 18.67 9.47
CA PHE A 303 9.66 18.47 8.21
C PHE A 303 10.56 19.68 7.94
N ASP A 304 11.87 19.44 7.86
CA ASP A 304 12.81 20.44 7.37
C ASP A 304 12.94 20.34 5.85
N GLN A 305 12.48 21.38 5.16
CA GLN A 305 12.52 21.43 3.69
C GLN A 305 13.93 21.57 3.13
N GLU A 306 14.88 22.13 3.88
CA GLU A 306 16.24 22.35 3.38
C GLU A 306 17.07 21.06 3.41
N SER A 307 16.87 20.25 4.45
CA SER A 307 17.58 18.98 4.62
C SER A 307 16.78 17.76 4.13
N ASP A 308 15.48 17.92 3.84
CA ASP A 308 14.54 16.84 3.54
C ASP A 308 14.55 15.76 4.63
N ILE A 309 14.50 16.16 5.90
CA ILE A 309 14.52 15.25 7.05
C ILE A 309 13.29 15.51 7.94
N PHE A 310 12.67 14.44 8.42
CA PHE A 310 11.71 14.51 9.51
C PHE A 310 12.41 14.47 10.87
N ALA A 311 12.02 15.39 11.76
CA ALA A 311 12.36 15.33 13.18
C ALA A 311 11.11 14.98 14.00
N ALA A 312 11.26 14.10 14.98
CA ALA A 312 10.16 13.73 15.87
C ALA A 312 9.83 14.86 16.86
N ALA A 313 8.55 15.23 16.95
CA ALA A 313 8.03 16.05 18.03
C ALA A 313 7.63 15.14 19.21
N ASN A 314 7.97 15.54 20.45
CA ASN A 314 7.70 14.75 21.65
C ASN A 314 6.93 15.57 22.71
N PRO A 315 5.79 15.07 23.25
CA PRO A 315 5.05 13.88 22.81
C PRO A 315 4.19 14.17 21.57
N GLY A 316 4.13 13.20 20.64
CA GLY A 316 3.23 13.26 19.50
C GLY A 316 1.85 12.65 19.77
N ILE A 317 0.96 12.72 18.79
CA ILE A 317 -0.35 12.04 18.77
C ILE A 317 -0.14 10.58 18.36
N GLU A 318 -0.55 9.64 19.19
CA GLU A 318 -0.44 8.21 18.88
C GLU A 318 -1.65 7.73 18.06
N ILE A 319 -1.37 7.01 16.97
CA ILE A 319 -2.40 6.28 16.22
C ILE A 319 -2.90 5.14 17.10
N GLN A 320 -4.21 5.05 17.25
CA GLN A 320 -4.87 4.05 18.09
C GLN A 320 -5.16 2.76 17.30
N SER A 321 -5.28 1.65 18.02
CA SER A 321 -5.50 0.33 17.40
C SER A 321 -6.84 0.18 16.67
N ASN A 322 -7.82 1.02 17.00
CA ASN A 322 -9.13 1.10 16.36
C ASN A 322 -9.29 2.31 15.42
N ASP A 323 -8.22 3.07 15.14
CA ASP A 323 -8.26 4.12 14.12
C ASP A 323 -8.39 3.49 12.73
N LEU A 324 -9.22 4.10 11.89
CA LEU A 324 -9.39 3.67 10.50
C LEU A 324 -8.44 4.45 9.60
N LEU A 325 -7.58 3.73 8.88
CA LEU A 325 -6.71 4.30 7.86
C LEU A 325 -7.31 4.13 6.47
N LYS A 326 -6.84 4.94 5.53
CA LYS A 326 -7.15 4.85 4.11
C LYS A 326 -5.84 4.71 3.34
N ALA A 327 -5.71 3.63 2.58
CA ALA A 327 -4.65 3.49 1.60
C ALA A 327 -5.07 4.20 0.30
N VAL A 328 -4.16 4.98 -0.27
CA VAL A 328 -4.34 5.71 -1.53
C VAL A 328 -3.19 5.34 -2.45
N VAL A 329 -3.52 4.93 -3.66
CA VAL A 329 -2.55 4.46 -4.66
C VAL A 329 -2.75 5.19 -5.98
N THR A 330 -1.64 5.51 -6.64
CA THR A 330 -1.63 5.93 -8.05
C THR A 330 -0.58 5.15 -8.83
N TYR A 331 -1.00 4.49 -9.91
CA TYR A 331 -0.13 3.86 -10.90
C TYR A 331 0.04 4.77 -12.11
N TYR A 332 1.24 4.72 -12.66
CA TYR A 332 1.64 5.39 -13.88
C TYR A 332 2.14 4.33 -14.87
N THR A 333 1.55 4.32 -16.07
CA THR A 333 1.95 3.42 -17.15
C THR A 333 2.73 4.21 -18.20
N PHE A 334 3.87 3.69 -18.63
CA PHE A 334 4.80 4.34 -19.55
C PHE A 334 5.04 3.47 -20.79
N SER A 335 5.32 4.09 -21.94
CA SER A 335 5.70 3.39 -23.18
C SER A 335 7.22 3.32 -23.37
N GLY A 336 7.65 2.77 -24.50
CA GLY A 336 9.01 2.97 -25.00
C GLY A 336 10.06 2.30 -24.11
N LYS A 337 11.05 3.07 -23.65
CA LYS A 337 12.20 2.52 -22.90
C LYS A 337 11.93 2.22 -21.44
N ALA A 338 10.79 2.65 -20.90
CA ALA A 338 10.44 2.38 -19.51
C ALA A 338 10.40 0.88 -19.25
N ILE A 339 10.99 0.42 -18.14
CA ILE A 339 11.06 -1.00 -17.78
C ILE A 339 9.69 -1.55 -17.39
N GLY A 340 8.86 -0.73 -16.76
CA GLY A 340 7.52 -1.09 -16.34
C GLY A 340 6.74 0.10 -15.81
N THR A 341 5.67 -0.20 -15.08
CA THR A 341 4.86 0.82 -14.40
C THR A 341 5.64 1.53 -13.29
N GLY A 342 5.15 2.67 -12.84
CA GLY A 342 5.50 3.28 -11.56
C GLY A 342 4.29 3.29 -10.65
N ILE A 343 4.50 3.27 -9.33
CA ILE A 343 3.44 3.33 -8.33
C ILE A 343 3.78 4.36 -7.27
N GLN A 344 2.78 5.04 -6.72
CA GLN A 344 2.86 5.80 -5.48
C GLN A 344 1.80 5.28 -4.52
N LEU A 345 2.21 4.86 -3.32
CA LEU A 345 1.34 4.37 -2.26
C LEU A 345 1.51 5.24 -1.01
N GLY A 346 0.40 5.67 -0.43
CA GLY A 346 0.37 6.46 0.81
C GLY A 346 -0.79 6.05 1.71
N PHE A 347 -0.68 6.37 3.01
CA PHE A 347 -1.76 6.21 3.98
C PHE A 347 -2.25 7.57 4.49
N GLU A 348 -3.52 7.64 4.84
CA GLU A 348 -4.15 8.79 5.47
C GLU A 348 -5.10 8.33 6.57
N MET A 349 -5.39 9.18 7.55
CA MET A 349 -6.49 8.95 8.48
C MET A 349 -7.82 9.00 7.72
N ALA A 350 -8.65 7.96 7.81
CA ALA A 350 -9.92 7.88 7.09
C ALA A 350 -11.04 8.69 7.78
N ASP A 351 -10.97 8.82 9.09
CA ASP A 351 -11.98 9.47 9.93
C ASP A 351 -11.36 10.23 11.13
N GLY A 352 -12.22 10.63 12.08
CA GLY A 352 -11.81 11.35 13.28
C GLY A 352 -11.37 12.79 13.05
N GLN A 353 -10.72 13.36 14.08
CA GLN A 353 -10.25 14.76 14.08
C GLN A 353 -9.19 15.03 13.01
N TYR A 354 -8.39 14.01 12.66
CA TYR A 354 -7.26 14.13 11.75
C TYR A 354 -7.55 13.59 10.35
N LYS A 355 -8.83 13.39 9.99
CA LYS A 355 -9.24 12.87 8.68
C LYS A 355 -8.51 13.59 7.53
N GLY A 356 -7.87 12.80 6.66
CA GLY A 356 -7.10 13.28 5.51
C GLY A 356 -5.67 13.71 5.82
N SER A 357 -5.24 13.68 7.08
CA SER A 357 -3.82 13.81 7.42
C SER A 357 -3.07 12.56 7.00
N ALA A 358 -1.87 12.75 6.42
CA ALA A 358 -1.01 11.65 6.02
C ALA A 358 -0.60 10.80 7.23
N VAL A 359 -0.45 9.51 7.01
CA VAL A 359 0.15 8.58 7.97
C VAL A 359 1.40 8.01 7.31
N LEU A 360 2.54 8.24 7.96
CA LEU A 360 3.82 7.69 7.57
C LEU A 360 3.92 6.26 8.10
N TYR A 361 4.50 5.37 7.30
CA TYR A 361 4.74 3.99 7.69
C TYR A 361 6.22 3.66 7.48
N ASN A 362 6.85 3.21 8.57
CA ASN A 362 8.29 2.99 8.71
C ASN A 362 9.16 4.14 8.15
N PRO A 363 8.86 5.41 8.47
CA PRO A 363 9.60 6.55 7.95
C PRO A 363 11.06 6.59 8.42
N VAL A 364 11.86 7.37 7.71
CA VAL A 364 13.14 7.89 8.22
C VAL A 364 12.87 9.06 9.17
N ILE A 365 13.25 8.91 10.44
CA ILE A 365 13.12 9.93 11.48
C ILE A 365 14.51 10.20 12.04
N ASP A 366 14.90 11.48 12.13
CA ASP A 366 16.22 11.90 12.60
C ASP A 366 17.38 11.19 11.86
N GLY A 367 17.17 10.93 10.56
CA GLY A 367 18.14 10.27 9.68
C GLY A 367 18.24 8.74 9.83
N GLN A 368 17.38 8.11 10.63
CA GLN A 368 17.33 6.64 10.77
C GLN A 368 15.94 6.09 10.52
N ARG A 369 15.86 4.96 9.81
CA ARG A 369 14.59 4.25 9.61
C ARG A 369 14.16 3.55 10.90
N LEU A 370 12.87 3.60 11.22
CA LEU A 370 12.34 3.12 12.50
C LEU A 370 12.60 1.63 12.75
N ASP A 371 12.49 0.79 11.72
CA ASP A 371 12.79 -0.64 11.80
C ASP A 371 14.23 -0.92 12.24
N LEU A 372 15.20 -0.16 11.72
CA LEU A 372 16.60 -0.20 12.13
C LEU A 372 16.79 0.25 13.57
N VAL A 373 16.08 1.29 14.01
CA VAL A 373 16.13 1.78 15.41
C VAL A 373 15.60 0.71 16.38
N ASN A 374 14.55 -0.01 15.98
CA ASN A 374 13.94 -1.06 16.79
C ASN A 374 14.65 -2.42 16.66
N ASN A 375 15.60 -2.56 15.72
CA ASN A 375 16.28 -3.82 15.40
C ASN A 375 15.30 -4.96 15.06
N GLU A 376 14.27 -4.64 14.27
CA GLU A 376 13.23 -5.55 13.82
C GLU A 376 12.82 -5.18 12.39
N ILE A 377 12.42 -6.14 11.54
CA ILE A 377 11.96 -5.84 10.18
C ILE A 377 10.47 -5.44 10.18
N ALA A 378 10.15 -4.26 9.65
CA ALA A 378 8.76 -3.84 9.50
C ALA A 378 8.01 -4.69 8.45
N PRO A 379 6.69 -4.94 8.59
CA PRO A 379 5.96 -5.85 7.71
C PRO A 379 5.89 -5.46 6.23
N PHE A 380 6.14 -6.39 5.31
CA PHE A 380 6.18 -6.07 3.88
C PHE A 380 4.81 -5.78 3.24
N LEU A 381 4.71 -4.64 2.56
CA LEU A 381 3.69 -4.31 1.56
C LEU A 381 4.00 -5.10 0.28
N GLY A 382 3.01 -5.85 -0.21
CA GLY A 382 3.09 -6.56 -1.50
C GLY A 382 2.61 -5.67 -2.63
N ILE A 383 3.50 -5.34 -3.56
CA ILE A 383 3.25 -4.40 -4.64
C ILE A 383 3.43 -5.10 -6.01
N PRO A 384 2.37 -5.28 -6.80
CA PRO A 384 2.47 -5.78 -8.16
C PRO A 384 2.88 -4.64 -9.13
N MET A 385 3.77 -4.93 -10.07
CA MET A 385 4.21 -4.01 -11.10
C MET A 385 4.13 -4.69 -12.46
N ILE A 386 3.74 -3.97 -13.51
CA ILE A 386 3.61 -4.53 -14.86
C ILE A 386 4.87 -4.17 -15.64
N LEU A 387 5.57 -5.18 -16.17
CA LEU A 387 6.68 -4.97 -17.09
C LEU A 387 6.18 -4.45 -18.43
N ASN A 388 6.95 -3.56 -19.04
CA ASN A 388 6.61 -2.99 -20.33
C ASN A 388 7.12 -3.90 -21.48
N PRO A 389 6.23 -4.51 -22.29
CA PRO A 389 6.64 -5.36 -23.41
C PRO A 389 7.32 -4.60 -24.56
N GLU A 390 7.22 -3.27 -24.60
CA GLU A 390 7.93 -2.43 -25.58
C GLU A 390 9.38 -2.13 -25.17
N CYS A 391 9.77 -2.45 -23.92
CA CYS A 391 11.12 -2.25 -23.45
C CYS A 391 12.10 -3.19 -24.16
N GLU A 392 13.25 -2.66 -24.62
CA GLU A 392 14.25 -3.42 -25.39
C GLU A 392 14.77 -4.67 -24.66
N ILE A 393 14.77 -4.66 -23.33
CA ILE A 393 15.26 -5.74 -22.48
C ILE A 393 14.15 -6.63 -21.90
N TYR A 394 12.88 -6.45 -22.30
CA TYR A 394 11.74 -7.18 -21.74
C TYR A 394 11.93 -8.70 -21.70
N GLY A 395 12.44 -9.29 -22.80
CA GLY A 395 12.72 -10.73 -22.85
C GLY A 395 13.73 -11.19 -21.80
N GLN A 396 14.76 -10.38 -21.52
CA GLN A 396 15.75 -10.68 -20.48
C GLN A 396 15.14 -10.59 -19.08
N LEU A 397 14.24 -9.62 -18.86
CA LEU A 397 13.59 -9.43 -17.57
C LEU A 397 12.66 -10.57 -17.20
N ILE A 398 11.98 -11.19 -18.18
CA ILE A 398 11.14 -12.37 -17.95
C ILE A 398 11.99 -13.61 -17.69
N GLU A 399 13.11 -13.78 -18.41
CA GLU A 399 13.93 -14.99 -18.32
C GLU A 399 14.92 -14.99 -17.14
N SER A 400 15.49 -13.83 -16.80
CA SER A 400 16.53 -13.68 -15.76
C SER A 400 16.45 -12.29 -15.12
N PRO A 401 15.56 -12.10 -14.15
CA PRO A 401 15.30 -10.79 -13.58
C PRO A 401 16.40 -10.34 -12.62
N GLU A 402 17.33 -9.52 -13.12
CA GLU A 402 18.17 -8.67 -12.27
C GLU A 402 17.47 -7.34 -12.04
N LEU A 403 16.59 -7.29 -11.03
CA LEU A 403 15.80 -6.12 -10.69
C LEU A 403 16.28 -5.44 -9.40
N TRP A 404 16.12 -4.14 -9.38
CA TRP A 404 16.22 -3.27 -8.21
C TRP A 404 15.16 -2.17 -8.37
N VAL A 405 15.01 -1.29 -7.38
CA VAL A 405 13.94 -0.28 -7.38
C VAL A 405 14.46 1.14 -7.28
N TYR A 406 13.77 2.06 -7.94
CA TYR A 406 13.88 3.48 -7.68
C TYR A 406 12.83 3.86 -6.64
N VAL A 407 13.24 4.46 -5.53
CA VAL A 407 12.34 4.95 -4.48
C VAL A 407 12.43 6.46 -4.34
N GLU A 408 11.29 7.10 -4.12
CA GLU A 408 11.18 8.50 -3.71
C GLU A 408 10.37 8.55 -2.42
N GLU A 409 11.05 8.91 -1.33
CA GLU A 409 10.47 8.99 0.01
C GLU A 409 10.80 10.34 0.60
N LYS A 410 9.76 11.15 0.84
CA LYS A 410 9.92 12.41 1.54
C LYS A 410 10.52 12.19 2.93
N GLY A 411 11.51 12.98 3.31
CA GLY A 411 12.11 12.90 4.65
C GLY A 411 13.32 11.96 4.77
N ASP A 412 13.79 11.40 3.66
CA ASP A 412 14.94 10.50 3.63
C ASP A 412 16.29 11.21 3.36
N GLY A 413 16.25 12.54 3.18
CA GLY A 413 17.42 13.39 2.93
C GLY A 413 17.89 13.39 1.49
N GLN A 414 17.14 12.82 0.53
CA GLN A 414 17.50 12.77 -0.88
C GLN A 414 16.39 13.33 -1.78
N GLU A 415 16.74 14.36 -2.54
CA GLU A 415 15.81 14.91 -3.52
C GLU A 415 15.64 13.95 -4.71
N GLY A 416 14.40 13.49 -4.92
CA GLY A 416 14.01 12.70 -6.09
C GLY A 416 14.20 11.20 -5.89
N PHE A 417 14.36 10.47 -7.00
CA PHE A 417 14.49 9.02 -6.97
C PHE A 417 15.92 8.58 -6.68
N ARG A 418 16.06 7.63 -5.76
CA ARG A 418 17.31 6.92 -5.48
C ARG A 418 17.15 5.42 -5.72
N ALA A 419 18.26 4.77 -6.07
CA ALA A 419 18.26 3.33 -6.30
C ALA A 419 18.39 2.57 -4.97
N GLU A 420 17.58 1.53 -4.81
CA GLU A 420 17.64 0.58 -3.71
C GLU A 420 17.60 -0.85 -4.21
N LYS A 421 18.31 -1.73 -3.50
CA LYS A 421 18.21 -3.16 -3.72
C LYS A 421 16.89 -3.66 -3.14
N LEU A 422 16.21 -4.55 -3.87
CA LEU A 422 15.06 -5.28 -3.33
C LEU A 422 15.45 -6.08 -2.09
N LEU A 423 14.62 -6.00 -1.05
CA LEU A 423 14.84 -6.69 0.22
C LEU A 423 14.59 -8.20 0.11
N VAL A 424 13.73 -8.60 -0.84
CA VAL A 424 13.37 -9.99 -1.14
C VAL A 424 13.36 -10.17 -2.64
N ASP A 425 13.70 -11.37 -3.10
CA ASP A 425 13.64 -11.70 -4.53
C ASP A 425 12.21 -11.51 -5.08
N PRO A 426 12.06 -10.86 -6.25
CA PRO A 426 10.77 -10.62 -6.85
C PRO A 426 10.12 -11.92 -7.34
N VAL A 427 8.79 -11.99 -7.29
CA VAL A 427 8.01 -13.11 -7.83
C VAL A 427 7.38 -12.73 -9.17
N PHE A 428 7.55 -13.59 -10.17
CA PHE A 428 7.11 -13.32 -11.55
C PHE A 428 5.89 -14.15 -11.91
N SER A 429 5.04 -13.55 -12.73
CA SER A 429 3.96 -14.25 -13.44
C SER A 429 4.27 -14.32 -14.93
N ASP A 430 3.66 -15.31 -15.60
CA ASP A 430 3.80 -15.50 -17.05
C ASP A 430 3.26 -14.30 -17.86
N ASP A 431 2.38 -13.48 -17.27
CA ASP A 431 1.77 -12.32 -17.90
C ASP A 431 2.60 -11.03 -17.76
N GLY A 432 3.84 -11.14 -17.25
CA GLY A 432 4.74 -10.00 -17.10
C GLY A 432 4.43 -9.10 -15.89
N VAL A 433 3.65 -9.60 -14.92
CA VAL A 433 3.51 -8.97 -13.60
C VAL A 433 4.62 -9.44 -12.67
N VAL A 434 5.24 -8.50 -11.97
CA VAL A 434 6.30 -8.69 -10.98
C VAL A 434 5.80 -8.23 -9.63
N TYR A 435 5.89 -9.08 -8.62
CA TYR A 435 5.55 -8.75 -7.25
C TYR A 435 6.81 -8.39 -6.47
N ILE A 436 6.89 -7.15 -6.02
CA ILE A 436 7.95 -6.65 -5.15
C ILE A 436 7.43 -6.47 -3.72
N LYS A 437 8.35 -6.54 -2.75
CA LYS A 437 8.06 -6.32 -1.33
C LYS A 437 8.77 -5.07 -0.84
N MET A 438 8.02 -4.15 -0.24
CA MET A 438 8.53 -2.89 0.34
C MET A 438 8.04 -2.77 1.78
N ASN A 439 8.86 -2.25 2.69
CA ASN A 439 8.49 -2.12 4.11
C ASN A 439 8.35 -0.66 4.56
N HIS A 440 8.15 0.27 3.62
CA HIS A 440 7.86 1.69 3.88
C HIS A 440 6.98 2.25 2.75
N LEU A 441 6.36 3.41 2.98
CA LEU A 441 5.57 4.12 1.96
C LEU A 441 6.48 4.97 1.08
N THR A 442 6.32 4.84 -0.23
CA THR A 442 7.16 5.55 -1.21
C THR A 442 6.52 5.50 -2.59
N ALA A 443 7.00 6.36 -3.51
CA ALA A 443 6.84 6.11 -4.93
C ALA A 443 7.94 5.16 -5.42
N VAL A 444 7.56 4.13 -6.20
CA VAL A 444 8.44 3.07 -6.66
C VAL A 444 8.41 2.91 -8.18
N GLY A 445 9.60 2.86 -8.78
CA GLY A 445 9.83 2.44 -10.16
C GLY A 445 10.78 1.24 -10.23
N LEU A 446 10.76 0.51 -11.34
CA LEU A 446 11.67 -0.62 -11.57
C LEU A 446 12.97 -0.15 -12.25
N GLY A 447 14.08 -0.64 -11.75
CA GLY A 447 15.40 -0.59 -12.38
C GLY A 447 15.89 -2.00 -12.74
N SER A 448 16.84 -2.10 -13.68
CA SER A 448 17.45 -3.39 -14.02
C SER A 448 18.95 -3.27 -14.29
N GLY A 449 19.62 -4.42 -14.26
CA GLY A 449 21.07 -4.52 -14.48
C GLY A 449 21.86 -3.90 -13.33
N LYS A 450 23.00 -3.27 -13.64
CA LYS A 450 23.89 -2.70 -12.62
C LYS A 450 23.22 -1.52 -11.91
N MET A 451 22.95 -1.68 -10.62
CA MET A 451 22.36 -0.65 -9.78
C MET A 451 23.29 0.59 -9.71
N PRO A 452 22.78 1.81 -9.89
CA PRO A 452 23.54 3.03 -9.70
C PRO A 452 24.14 3.11 -8.29
N GLY A 453 25.37 3.63 -8.17
CA GLY A 453 26.00 3.89 -6.87
C GLY A 453 26.56 2.66 -6.14
N THR A 454 26.42 1.44 -6.68
CA THR A 454 27.15 0.28 -6.13
C THR A 454 28.60 0.31 -6.60
N ILE A 455 29.53 0.43 -5.64
CA ILE A 455 30.95 0.18 -5.88
C ILE A 455 31.07 -1.34 -6.02
N GLU A 456 31.44 -1.81 -7.22
CA GLU A 456 31.90 -3.19 -7.35
C GLU A 456 33.12 -3.36 -6.45
N GLU A 457 33.00 -4.18 -5.40
CA GLU A 457 34.17 -4.75 -4.76
C GLU A 457 34.89 -5.55 -5.85
N LYS A 458 35.87 -4.91 -6.51
CA LYS A 458 36.87 -5.66 -7.25
C LYS A 458 37.54 -6.55 -6.23
N SER A 459 37.20 -7.84 -6.27
CA SER A 459 38.01 -8.85 -5.60
C SER A 459 39.43 -8.62 -6.07
N VAL A 460 40.27 -8.08 -5.19
CA VAL A 460 41.71 -8.06 -5.44
C VAL A 460 42.08 -9.53 -5.44
N GLU A 461 42.29 -10.09 -6.63
CA GLU A 461 42.99 -11.36 -6.74
C GLU A 461 44.31 -11.16 -6.00
N CYS A 462 44.41 -11.80 -4.84
CA CYS A 462 45.60 -11.78 -4.03
C CYS A 462 46.66 -12.63 -4.75
N GLU A 463 47.34 -12.05 -5.75
CA GLU A 463 48.43 -12.69 -6.49
C GLU A 463 49.65 -13.05 -5.60
N SER A 464 49.60 -12.78 -4.29
CA SER A 464 50.70 -13.07 -3.35
C SER A 464 50.27 -13.64 -2.00
N CYS A 465 49.09 -14.27 -1.88
CA CYS A 465 48.66 -14.95 -0.65
C CYS A 465 49.40 -16.29 -0.39
N GLY A 466 50.64 -16.41 -0.86
CA GLY A 466 51.52 -17.54 -0.65
C GLY A 466 52.91 -17.09 -0.21
N GLN A 467 53.02 -16.33 0.90
CA GLN A 467 54.15 -16.41 1.84
C GLN A 467 54.04 -15.38 2.98
N GLY A 468 53.90 -15.88 4.21
CA GLY A 468 54.33 -15.32 5.49
C GLY A 468 54.39 -13.80 5.73
N SER A 469 53.59 -13.36 6.71
CA SER A 469 53.84 -12.34 7.75
C SER A 469 53.06 -11.02 7.72
N SER A 470 52.39 -10.78 8.87
CA SER A 470 52.11 -9.54 9.60
C SER A 470 51.28 -8.39 8.98
N CYS A 471 50.20 -8.06 9.70
CA CYS A 471 49.49 -6.78 9.85
C CYS A 471 49.94 -5.59 8.98
N PHE A 472 49.02 -5.04 8.19
CA PHE A 472 48.87 -3.59 8.01
C PHE A 472 47.40 -3.22 7.73
N LEU A 473 46.84 -2.33 8.57
CA LEU A 473 45.72 -1.47 8.23
C LEU A 473 46.20 -0.49 7.15
N GLY A 474 45.52 -0.45 6.00
CA GLY A 474 45.84 0.44 4.90
C GLY A 474 44.57 1.03 4.30
N THR A 475 44.17 2.18 4.82
CA THR A 475 43.21 3.11 4.22
C THR A 475 43.67 3.52 2.82
N ILE A 476 42.79 3.51 1.82
CA ILE A 476 42.96 4.32 0.61
C ILE A 476 41.66 5.08 0.32
N LEU A 477 41.70 6.37 0.66
CA LEU A 477 40.86 7.43 0.09
C LEU A 477 41.31 7.67 -1.36
N GLY A 478 40.34 7.84 -2.27
CA GLY A 478 40.63 8.19 -3.67
C GLY A 478 39.42 8.78 -4.39
N TRP A 479 39.24 10.10 -4.21
CA TRP A 479 38.62 11.14 -5.06
C TRP A 479 37.52 10.75 -6.04
#